data_AF-A0A968JA87-F1
#
_entry.id   AF-A0A968JA87-F1
#
_cell.length_a   1.000
_cell.length_b   1.000
_cell.length_c   1.000
_cell.angle_alpha   90.00
_cell.angle_beta   90.00
_cell.angle_gamma   90.00
#
_symmetry.space_group_name_H-M   'P 1'
#
loop_
_entity.id
_entity.type
_entity.pdbx_description
1 polymer ?
#
loop_
_entity_poly.entity_id
_entity_poly.type
_entity_poly.pdbx_seq_one_letter_code
_entity_poly.pdbx_strand_id
1 'polypeptide(L)'
;MAELKPGGITIRLDQGIVLNGEDCTIEDIYQIAYKQVPVYVADECWTRVRQAREVVNRMLALEEPVYGLNTGLGSLKKFSLSADELGVFNRDVILSHSVPMDTQPLGIASVRAVMASRINGLIRGGTGVRPELVQMLVDMLNRGVYPIVHGRCVSVGESDLSPLAEIGLVMIGEGNAFYQGQLISGREALTRAGLHPLVLQPKEGLGLISANAHSVGSGALAIYEARQLIMGFEQAATLSMEAFRANLNILHPHSIAARRFNGQQQSARHLRSMLFGSDYSSQGWPATCKIR
;
A
#
# COMPACT_ATOMS: atom_id res chain seq x y z
N MET A 1 -12.88 -13.40 -28.56
CA MET A 1 -11.66 -12.64 -28.88
C MET A 1 -11.89 -11.23 -28.38
N ALA A 2 -11.25 -10.87 -27.26
CA ALA A 2 -11.48 -9.61 -26.57
C ALA A 2 -10.45 -8.57 -27.06
N GLU A 3 -10.95 -7.40 -27.44
CA GLU A 3 -10.14 -6.24 -27.82
C GLU A 3 -9.51 -5.60 -26.58
N LEU A 4 -8.20 -5.36 -26.65
CA LEU A 4 -7.44 -4.55 -25.72
C LEU A 4 -7.82 -3.08 -25.90
N LYS A 5 -8.34 -2.43 -24.85
CA LYS A 5 -8.32 -0.96 -24.73
C LYS A 5 -7.15 -0.54 -23.83
N PRO A 6 -6.35 0.46 -24.22
CA PRO A 6 -5.31 1.00 -23.35
C PRO A 6 -5.94 1.87 -22.25
N GLY A 7 -5.58 1.61 -21.00
CA GLY A 7 -6.00 2.41 -19.83
C GLY A 7 -7.30 1.97 -19.14
N GLY A 8 -7.77 0.74 -19.37
CA GLY A 8 -8.99 0.20 -18.75
C GLY A 8 -8.69 -0.81 -17.65
N ILE A 9 -9.04 -0.44 -16.42
CA ILE A 9 -9.12 -1.33 -15.26
C ILE A 9 -9.99 -2.56 -15.59
N THR A 10 -9.46 -3.76 -15.35
CA THR A 10 -10.29 -4.98 -15.29
C THR A 10 -10.61 -5.27 -13.83
N ILE A 11 -11.61 -4.59 -13.27
CA ILE A 11 -12.25 -5.05 -12.03
C ILE A 11 -13.39 -5.97 -12.45
N ARG A 12 -13.24 -7.26 -12.17
CA ARG A 12 -14.39 -8.12 -11.90
C ARG A 12 -14.37 -8.38 -10.40
N LEU A 13 -15.44 -8.04 -9.68
CA LEU A 13 -15.54 -8.27 -8.23
C LEU A 13 -15.39 -9.75 -7.84
N ASP A 14 -15.38 -10.66 -8.83
CA ASP A 14 -15.22 -12.10 -8.70
C ASP A 14 -13.80 -12.58 -9.12
N GLN A 15 -12.93 -11.69 -9.59
CA GLN A 15 -11.55 -11.97 -10.02
C GLN A 15 -10.60 -11.02 -9.29
N GLY A 16 -9.63 -11.57 -8.55
CA GLY A 16 -8.71 -10.76 -7.73
C GLY A 16 -7.91 -9.72 -8.50
N ILE A 17 -7.19 -8.88 -7.77
CA ILE A 17 -6.35 -7.82 -8.33
C ILE A 17 -5.02 -8.42 -8.79
N VAL A 18 -4.67 -8.19 -10.05
CA VAL A 18 -3.39 -8.61 -10.63
C VAL A 18 -2.40 -7.44 -10.52
N LEU A 19 -1.35 -7.61 -9.72
CA LEU A 19 -0.27 -6.64 -9.59
C LEU A 19 0.78 -6.87 -10.68
N ASN A 20 1.18 -5.79 -11.35
CA ASN A 20 2.20 -5.79 -12.40
C ASN A 20 3.41 -4.90 -12.07
N GLY A 21 3.45 -4.28 -10.89
CA GLY A 21 4.53 -3.42 -10.45
C GLY A 21 4.45 -1.97 -10.91
N GLU A 22 3.46 -1.60 -11.73
CA GLU A 22 3.42 -0.29 -12.41
C GLU A 22 2.06 0.42 -12.24
N ASP A 23 0.95 -0.27 -12.49
CA ASP A 23 -0.38 0.37 -12.63
C ASP A 23 -1.31 0.18 -11.43
N CYS A 24 -0.77 -0.22 -10.26
CA CYS A 24 -1.58 -0.37 -9.05
C CYS A 24 -2.16 0.97 -8.59
N THR A 25 -3.48 1.08 -8.55
CA THR A 25 -4.17 2.31 -8.18
C THR A 25 -4.40 2.42 -6.67
N ILE A 26 -4.82 3.61 -6.22
CA ILE A 26 -5.23 3.84 -4.82
C ILE A 26 -6.48 3.00 -4.50
N GLU A 27 -7.40 2.92 -5.46
CA GLU A 27 -8.62 2.13 -5.38
C GLU A 27 -8.28 0.65 -5.22
N ASP A 28 -7.30 0.11 -5.97
CA ASP A 28 -6.85 -1.28 -5.81
C ASP A 28 -6.32 -1.56 -4.41
N ILE A 29 -5.47 -0.67 -3.87
CA ILE A 29 -4.96 -0.80 -2.50
C ILE A 29 -6.11 -0.79 -1.48
N TYR A 30 -7.11 0.07 -1.66
CA TYR A 30 -8.29 0.10 -0.79
C TYR A 30 -9.10 -1.21 -0.88
N GLN A 31 -9.32 -1.75 -2.09
CA GLN A 31 -10.02 -3.01 -2.30
C GLN A 31 -9.28 -4.18 -1.65
N ILE A 32 -7.94 -4.24 -1.79
CA ILE A 32 -7.12 -5.24 -1.12
C ILE A 32 -7.22 -5.06 0.40
N ALA A 33 -7.05 -3.86 0.91
CA ALA A 33 -6.99 -3.58 2.34
C ALA A 33 -8.31 -3.84 3.07
N TYR A 34 -9.40 -3.25 2.60
CA TYR A 34 -10.70 -3.24 3.30
C TYR A 34 -11.71 -4.24 2.74
N LYS A 35 -11.67 -4.54 1.45
CA LYS A 35 -12.60 -5.52 0.82
C LYS A 35 -12.02 -6.93 0.72
N GLN A 36 -10.76 -7.10 1.15
CA GLN A 36 -10.05 -8.37 1.19
C GLN A 36 -10.00 -9.08 -0.17
N VAL A 37 -9.98 -8.30 -1.27
CA VAL A 37 -9.85 -8.85 -2.62
C VAL A 37 -8.51 -9.61 -2.74
N PRO A 38 -8.50 -10.84 -3.30
CA PRO A 38 -7.28 -11.61 -3.43
C PRO A 38 -6.31 -10.95 -4.42
N VAL A 39 -5.02 -11.17 -4.23
CA VAL A 39 -3.94 -10.60 -5.02
C VAL A 39 -3.24 -11.67 -5.84
N TYR A 40 -2.99 -11.37 -7.10
CA TYR A 40 -2.18 -12.18 -8.02
C TYR A 40 -1.02 -11.34 -8.55
N VAL A 41 0.01 -11.99 -9.09
CA VAL A 41 1.15 -11.34 -9.74
C VAL A 41 1.13 -11.71 -11.21
N ALA A 42 1.26 -10.71 -12.09
CA ALA A 42 1.30 -10.94 -13.54
C ALA A 42 2.50 -11.81 -13.93
N ASP A 43 2.32 -12.73 -14.88
CA ASP A 43 3.33 -13.73 -15.23
C ASP A 43 4.66 -13.13 -15.68
N GLU A 44 4.64 -12.02 -16.42
CA GLU A 44 5.87 -11.32 -16.85
C GLU A 44 6.72 -10.84 -15.66
N CYS A 45 6.11 -10.57 -14.51
CA CYS A 45 6.82 -10.08 -13.34
C CYS A 45 7.75 -11.13 -12.74
N TRP A 46 7.35 -12.40 -12.76
CA TRP A 46 8.18 -13.49 -12.26
C TRP A 46 9.48 -13.63 -13.06
N THR A 47 9.42 -13.35 -14.36
CA THR A 47 10.62 -13.30 -15.21
C THR A 47 11.54 -12.16 -14.81
N ARG A 48 11.01 -10.95 -14.55
CA ARG A 48 11.82 -9.81 -14.06
C ARG A 48 12.47 -10.11 -12.71
N VAL A 49 11.72 -10.68 -11.76
CA VAL A 49 12.23 -11.05 -10.44
C VAL A 49 13.36 -12.08 -10.54
N ARG A 50 13.17 -13.13 -11.36
CA ARG A 50 14.22 -14.14 -11.62
C ARG A 50 15.48 -13.52 -12.23
N GLN A 51 15.35 -12.68 -13.26
CA GLN A 51 16.49 -12.00 -13.88
C GLN A 51 17.25 -11.11 -12.89
N ALA A 52 16.52 -10.38 -12.04
CA ALA A 52 17.12 -9.56 -10.99
C ALA A 52 17.91 -10.40 -9.98
N ARG A 53 17.39 -11.59 -9.64
CA ARG A 53 18.08 -12.52 -8.76
C ARG A 53 19.36 -13.07 -9.38
N GLU A 54 19.37 -13.36 -10.68
CA GLU A 54 20.58 -13.80 -11.38
C GLU A 54 21.70 -12.75 -11.37
N VAL A 55 21.36 -11.45 -11.39
CA VAL A 55 22.36 -10.39 -11.20
C VAL A 55 23.00 -10.50 -9.82
N VAL A 56 22.19 -10.71 -8.76
CA VAL A 56 22.69 -10.86 -7.39
C VAL A 56 23.59 -12.09 -7.26
N ASN A 57 23.17 -13.23 -7.83
CA ASN A 57 23.96 -14.46 -7.80
C ASN A 57 25.32 -14.29 -8.50
N ARG A 58 25.34 -13.60 -9.66
CA ARG A 58 26.60 -13.29 -10.36
C ARG A 58 27.52 -12.37 -9.54
N MET A 59 26.97 -11.34 -8.90
CA MET A 59 27.75 -10.43 -8.06
C MET A 59 28.35 -11.13 -6.84
N LEU A 60 27.62 -12.08 -6.24
CA LEU A 60 28.15 -12.91 -5.16
C LEU A 60 29.34 -13.78 -5.62
N ALA A 61 29.30 -14.27 -6.86
CA ALA A 61 30.38 -15.09 -7.42
C ALA A 61 31.64 -14.28 -7.78
N LEU A 62 31.52 -12.97 -7.96
CA LEU A 62 32.63 -12.08 -8.33
C LEU A 62 33.44 -11.58 -7.12
N GLU A 63 33.00 -11.87 -5.89
CA GLU A 63 33.62 -11.43 -4.62
C GLU A 63 33.82 -9.89 -4.47
N GLU A 64 33.24 -9.08 -5.36
CA GLU A 64 33.30 -7.62 -5.28
C GLU A 64 32.41 -7.08 -4.15
N PRO A 65 32.83 -6.02 -3.41
CA PRO A 65 32.06 -5.48 -2.30
C PRO A 65 30.77 -4.77 -2.77
N VAL A 66 29.62 -5.29 -2.34
CA VAL A 66 28.27 -4.81 -2.64
C VAL A 66 27.49 -4.63 -1.34
N TYR A 67 27.01 -3.40 -1.10
CA TYR A 67 26.28 -3.00 0.10
C TYR A 67 25.06 -3.90 0.40
N GLY A 68 25.02 -4.46 1.61
CA GLY A 68 23.93 -5.33 2.06
C GLY A 68 23.81 -6.67 1.34
N LEU A 69 24.78 -6.97 0.45
CA LEU A 69 24.90 -8.27 -0.22
C LEU A 69 26.03 -9.09 0.39
N ASN A 70 27.27 -8.58 0.39
CA ASN A 70 28.44 -9.18 1.04
C ASN A 70 29.18 -8.20 1.96
N THR A 71 28.57 -7.05 2.27
CA THR A 71 29.03 -6.12 3.30
C THR A 71 27.90 -5.74 4.26
N GLY A 72 28.24 -5.26 5.45
CA GLY A 72 27.29 -4.83 6.48
C GLY A 72 26.39 -3.64 6.09
N LEU A 73 25.39 -3.33 6.92
CA LEU A 73 24.49 -2.18 6.73
C LEU A 73 24.92 -0.95 7.53
N GLY A 74 24.47 0.23 7.11
CA GLY A 74 24.68 1.49 7.81
C GLY A 74 26.16 1.78 8.12
N SER A 75 26.48 1.95 9.40
CA SER A 75 27.85 2.18 9.89
C SER A 75 28.78 0.96 9.69
N LEU A 76 28.23 -0.24 9.54
CA LEU A 76 28.95 -1.50 9.38
C LEU A 76 29.28 -1.83 7.91
N LYS A 77 28.98 -0.95 6.96
CA LYS A 77 29.26 -1.14 5.51
C LYS A 77 30.72 -1.41 5.13
N LYS A 78 31.65 -1.22 6.06
CA LYS A 78 33.10 -1.45 5.88
C LYS A 78 33.51 -2.90 6.14
N PHE A 79 32.66 -3.71 6.74
CA PHE A 79 32.96 -5.12 7.04
C PHE A 79 32.41 -6.03 5.94
N SER A 80 33.26 -6.92 5.43
CA SER A 80 32.87 -7.97 4.49
C SER A 80 32.33 -9.18 5.24
N LEU A 81 31.38 -9.88 4.62
CA LEU A 81 30.74 -11.08 5.15
C LEU A 81 31.20 -12.30 4.34
N SER A 82 31.57 -13.38 5.02
CA SER A 82 31.81 -14.68 4.40
C SER A 82 30.50 -15.36 3.99
N ALA A 83 30.55 -16.33 3.09
CA ALA A 83 29.38 -17.04 2.58
C ALA A 83 28.52 -17.67 3.69
N ASP A 84 29.17 -18.22 4.73
CA ASP A 84 28.50 -18.87 5.87
C ASP A 84 27.79 -17.84 6.78
N GLU A 85 28.29 -16.60 6.84
CA GLU A 85 27.69 -15.51 7.61
C GLU A 85 26.47 -14.89 6.92
N LEU A 86 26.35 -15.02 5.60
CA LEU A 86 25.29 -14.33 4.84
C LEU A 86 23.87 -14.74 5.27
N GLY A 87 23.65 -16.02 5.57
CA GLY A 87 22.34 -16.51 6.02
C GLY A 87 21.96 -15.91 7.38
N VAL A 88 22.89 -15.98 8.34
CA VAL A 88 22.73 -15.42 9.70
C VAL A 88 22.52 -13.91 9.62
N PHE A 89 23.34 -13.21 8.83
CA PHE A 89 23.25 -11.77 8.64
C PHE A 89 21.87 -11.34 8.12
N ASN A 90 21.30 -12.03 7.13
CA ASN A 90 20.00 -11.63 6.59
C ASN A 90 18.87 -11.83 7.61
N ARG A 91 18.96 -12.85 8.48
CA ARG A 91 18.05 -13.00 9.62
C ARG A 91 18.27 -11.88 10.65
N ASP A 92 19.52 -11.58 10.99
CA ASP A 92 19.85 -10.55 11.98
C ASP A 92 19.44 -9.16 11.53
N VAL A 93 19.48 -8.87 10.22
CA VAL A 93 18.94 -7.62 9.65
C VAL A 93 17.45 -7.48 9.99
N ILE A 94 16.66 -8.56 9.92
CA ILE A 94 15.25 -8.51 10.32
C ILE A 94 15.13 -8.25 11.82
N LEU A 95 15.86 -9.00 12.65
CA LEU A 95 15.79 -8.87 14.10
C LEU A 95 16.21 -7.49 14.61
N SER A 96 17.33 -6.97 14.12
CA SER A 96 17.91 -5.72 14.59
C SER A 96 17.09 -4.49 14.17
N HIS A 97 16.28 -4.62 13.12
CA HIS A 97 15.46 -3.52 12.61
C HIS A 97 14.00 -3.62 13.07
N SER A 98 13.58 -4.73 13.69
CA SER A 98 12.26 -4.85 14.32
C SER A 98 12.26 -4.13 15.68
N VAL A 99 12.07 -2.82 15.67
CA VAL A 99 12.13 -1.95 16.85
C VAL A 99 10.78 -1.25 17.11
N PRO A 100 9.73 -1.99 17.52
CA PRO A 100 8.44 -1.37 17.79
C PRO A 100 8.56 -0.39 18.97
N MET A 101 8.11 0.86 18.76
CA MET A 101 8.01 1.87 19.83
C MET A 101 6.56 2.27 20.13
N ASP A 102 5.63 1.95 19.23
CA ASP A 102 4.22 2.28 19.40
C ASP A 102 3.55 1.29 20.35
N THR A 103 2.64 1.77 21.20
CA THR A 103 1.85 0.90 22.10
C THR A 103 0.69 0.19 21.39
N GLN A 104 0.34 0.64 20.19
CA GLN A 104 -0.79 0.14 19.42
C GLN A 104 -0.32 -0.24 18.01
N PRO A 105 -0.55 -1.50 17.58
CA PRO A 105 -0.21 -1.90 16.22
C PRO A 105 -1.17 -1.27 15.21
N LEU A 106 -0.77 -1.35 13.94
CA LEU A 106 -1.61 -1.03 12.80
C LEU A 106 -2.81 -1.98 12.73
N GLY A 107 -3.93 -1.47 12.22
CA GLY A 107 -5.09 -2.31 11.93
C GLY A 107 -4.82 -3.25 10.75
N ILE A 108 -5.56 -4.37 10.68
CA ILE A 108 -5.40 -5.38 9.62
C ILE A 108 -5.46 -4.77 8.22
N ALA A 109 -6.38 -3.85 7.96
CA ALA A 109 -6.50 -3.17 6.66
C ALA A 109 -5.20 -2.42 6.28
N SER A 110 -4.60 -1.70 7.23
CA SER A 110 -3.32 -1.02 7.03
C SER A 110 -2.18 -2.01 6.76
N VAL A 111 -2.09 -3.10 7.52
CA VAL A 111 -1.08 -4.16 7.30
C VAL A 111 -1.23 -4.76 5.89
N ARG A 112 -2.47 -5.04 5.46
CA ARG A 112 -2.76 -5.52 4.10
C ARG A 112 -2.31 -4.51 3.03
N ALA A 113 -2.53 -3.22 3.25
CA ALA A 113 -2.05 -2.16 2.34
C ALA A 113 -0.52 -2.09 2.26
N VAL A 114 0.18 -2.25 3.40
CA VAL A 114 1.65 -2.32 3.45
C VAL A 114 2.16 -3.52 2.67
N MET A 115 1.59 -4.71 2.91
CA MET A 115 1.97 -5.94 2.22
C MET A 115 1.74 -5.84 0.71
N ALA A 116 0.57 -5.36 0.28
CA ALA A 116 0.27 -5.15 -1.14
C ALA A 116 1.24 -4.18 -1.81
N SER A 117 1.53 -3.06 -1.15
CA SER A 117 2.52 -2.08 -1.64
C SER A 117 3.92 -2.68 -1.73
N ARG A 118 4.30 -3.51 -0.77
CA ARG A 118 5.60 -4.20 -0.78
C ARG A 118 5.70 -5.19 -1.92
N ILE A 119 4.67 -6.03 -2.12
CA ILE A 119 4.59 -6.99 -3.22
C ILE A 119 4.74 -6.25 -4.55
N ASN A 120 3.93 -5.21 -4.79
CA ASN A 120 3.97 -4.42 -6.02
C ASN A 120 5.35 -3.79 -6.27
N GLY A 121 6.04 -3.35 -5.21
CA GLY A 121 7.41 -2.84 -5.32
C GLY A 121 8.45 -3.91 -5.67
N LEU A 122 8.36 -5.11 -5.08
CA LEU A 122 9.31 -6.20 -5.31
C LEU A 122 9.22 -6.76 -6.74
N ILE A 123 8.01 -6.88 -7.27
CA ILE A 123 7.76 -7.47 -8.59
C ILE A 123 8.23 -6.63 -9.78
N ARG A 124 8.65 -5.37 -9.53
CA ARG A 124 9.35 -4.55 -10.54
C ARG A 124 10.71 -5.11 -10.94
N GLY A 125 11.29 -6.00 -10.14
CA GLY A 125 12.57 -6.67 -10.47
C GLY A 125 13.82 -5.82 -10.23
N GLY A 126 13.77 -4.79 -9.36
CA GLY A 126 14.95 -4.00 -9.01
C GLY A 126 15.73 -4.50 -7.78
N THR A 127 15.08 -5.30 -6.93
CA THR A 127 15.62 -5.64 -5.60
C THR A 127 16.56 -6.85 -5.63
N GLY A 128 16.28 -7.86 -6.46
CA GLY A 128 17.07 -9.10 -6.54
C GLY A 128 16.80 -10.11 -5.40
N VAL A 129 15.59 -10.09 -4.84
CA VAL A 129 15.07 -11.17 -3.99
C VAL A 129 14.68 -12.38 -4.85
N ARG A 130 14.52 -13.55 -4.24
CA ARG A 130 14.00 -14.71 -4.97
C ARG A 130 12.47 -14.64 -5.16
N PRO A 131 11.91 -15.31 -6.19
CA PRO A 131 10.46 -15.42 -6.37
C PRO A 131 9.72 -15.97 -5.15
N GLU A 132 10.31 -16.91 -4.42
CA GLU A 132 9.73 -17.55 -3.23
C GLU A 132 9.44 -16.54 -2.12
N LEU A 133 10.28 -15.52 -1.96
CA LEU A 133 10.07 -14.44 -0.98
C LEU A 133 8.85 -13.59 -1.35
N VAL A 134 8.72 -13.24 -2.62
CA VAL A 134 7.57 -12.48 -3.12
C VAL A 134 6.30 -13.32 -3.00
N GLN A 135 6.37 -14.59 -3.38
CA GLN A 135 5.26 -15.53 -3.31
C GLN A 135 4.78 -15.74 -1.87
N MET A 136 5.69 -15.83 -0.90
CA MET A 136 5.35 -15.90 0.52
C MET A 136 4.51 -14.70 0.98
N LEU A 137 4.87 -13.47 0.57
CA LEU A 137 4.06 -12.28 0.90
C LEU A 137 2.65 -12.35 0.29
N VAL A 138 2.55 -12.78 -0.97
CA VAL A 138 1.26 -12.97 -1.66
C VAL A 138 0.42 -14.01 -0.93
N ASP A 139 1.01 -15.15 -0.59
CA ASP A 139 0.34 -16.23 0.12
C ASP A 139 -0.10 -15.82 1.53
N MET A 140 0.75 -15.14 2.30
CA MET A 140 0.37 -14.60 3.61
C MET A 140 -0.82 -13.62 3.49
N LEU A 141 -0.79 -12.70 2.53
CA LEU A 141 -1.85 -11.72 2.29
C LEU A 141 -3.18 -12.37 1.92
N ASN A 142 -3.14 -13.37 1.04
CA ASN A 142 -4.33 -14.07 0.54
C ASN A 142 -4.89 -15.09 1.53
N ARG A 143 -4.03 -15.78 2.29
CA ARG A 143 -4.43 -16.80 3.26
C ARG A 143 -4.73 -16.23 4.65
N GLY A 144 -4.59 -14.92 4.83
CA GLY A 144 -5.02 -14.26 6.05
C GLY A 144 -4.03 -14.30 7.20
N VAL A 145 -2.73 -14.41 6.91
CA VAL A 145 -1.65 -14.28 7.90
C VAL A 145 -1.22 -12.81 7.93
N TYR A 146 -1.64 -12.09 8.96
CA TYR A 146 -1.36 -10.66 9.09
C TYR A 146 -0.42 -10.39 10.27
N PRO A 147 0.85 -10.04 10.02
CA PRO A 147 1.80 -9.72 11.07
C PRO A 147 1.32 -8.58 11.98
N ILE A 148 1.72 -8.62 13.24
CA ILE A 148 1.64 -7.44 14.11
C ILE A 148 2.70 -6.45 13.64
N VAL A 149 2.27 -5.25 13.26
CA VAL A 149 3.14 -4.20 12.72
C VAL A 149 2.87 -2.88 13.44
N HIS A 150 3.92 -2.18 13.81
CA HIS A 150 3.93 -0.86 14.42
C HIS A 150 4.59 0.13 13.44
N GLY A 151 3.85 1.17 13.04
CA GLY A 151 4.32 2.08 11.99
C GLY A 151 3.95 3.55 12.19
N ARG A 152 3.40 3.93 13.35
CA ARG A 152 2.93 5.31 13.59
C ARG A 152 4.09 6.25 13.89
N CYS A 153 5.06 5.83 14.71
CA CYS A 153 6.15 6.72 15.13
C CYS A 153 7.56 6.22 14.77
N VAL A 154 7.68 5.00 14.22
CA VAL A 154 8.98 4.33 14.10
C VAL A 154 9.66 4.56 12.74
N SER A 155 8.89 4.76 11.67
CA SER A 155 9.47 5.08 10.36
C SER A 155 9.86 6.56 10.29
N VAL A 156 11.08 6.83 9.82
CA VAL A 156 11.58 8.19 9.54
C VAL A 156 11.40 8.60 8.06
N GLY A 157 10.81 7.73 7.23
CA GLY A 157 10.52 7.98 5.81
C GLY A 157 11.66 7.68 4.83
N GLU A 158 12.87 7.40 5.32
CA GLU A 158 14.02 6.93 4.54
C GLU A 158 14.12 5.40 4.60
N SER A 159 13.15 4.72 3.96
CA SER A 159 12.77 3.30 4.17
C SER A 159 11.98 3.05 5.46
N ASP A 160 10.85 2.37 5.33
CA ASP A 160 10.02 1.91 6.44
C ASP A 160 10.60 0.61 7.05
N LEU A 161 11.86 0.67 7.51
CA LEU A 161 12.64 -0.49 7.92
C LEU A 161 11.95 -1.31 9.01
N SER A 162 11.52 -0.66 10.10
CA SER A 162 10.93 -1.35 11.25
C SER A 162 9.58 -2.01 10.95
N PRO A 163 8.58 -1.30 10.35
CA PRO A 163 7.32 -1.93 9.97
C PRO A 163 7.50 -3.14 9.03
N LEU A 164 8.45 -3.06 8.10
CA LEU A 164 8.72 -4.15 7.17
C LEU A 164 9.53 -5.28 7.81
N ALA A 165 10.38 -4.98 8.79
CA ALA A 165 11.08 -5.98 9.58
C ALA A 165 10.11 -6.81 10.43
N GLU A 166 9.06 -6.21 11.00
CA GLU A 166 8.02 -6.96 11.71
C GLU A 166 7.23 -7.92 10.81
N ILE A 167 6.99 -7.54 9.55
CA ILE A 167 6.47 -8.47 8.53
C ILE A 167 7.48 -9.59 8.27
N GLY A 168 8.76 -9.23 8.13
CA GLY A 168 9.86 -10.17 7.96
C GLY A 168 9.99 -11.19 9.10
N LEU A 169 9.76 -10.79 10.35
CA LEU A 169 9.76 -11.70 11.51
C LEU A 169 8.80 -12.86 11.29
N VAL A 170 7.57 -12.57 10.88
CA VAL A 170 6.58 -13.62 10.63
C VAL A 170 6.99 -14.51 9.45
N MET A 171 7.54 -13.94 8.38
CA MET A 171 8.02 -14.70 7.22
C MET A 171 9.11 -15.72 7.59
N ILE A 172 9.95 -15.42 8.59
CA ILE A 172 10.99 -16.35 9.10
C ILE A 172 10.50 -17.22 10.28
N GLY A 173 9.20 -17.20 10.58
CA GLY A 173 8.60 -18.02 11.63
C GLY A 173 8.82 -17.49 13.06
N GLU A 174 8.99 -16.19 13.20
CA GLU A 174 9.14 -15.44 14.45
C GLU A 174 8.03 -14.39 14.58
N GLY A 175 8.06 -13.60 15.65
CA GLY A 175 7.03 -12.59 15.92
C GLY A 175 5.63 -13.18 16.11
N ASN A 176 4.61 -12.33 15.96
CA ASN A 176 3.21 -12.68 16.14
C ASN A 176 2.38 -12.19 14.94
N ALA A 177 1.29 -12.89 14.66
CA ALA A 177 0.37 -12.56 13.59
C ALA A 177 -1.07 -12.80 14.02
N PHE A 178 -1.99 -12.03 13.45
CA PHE A 178 -3.40 -12.39 13.41
C PHE A 178 -3.64 -13.43 12.33
N TYR A 179 -4.33 -14.50 12.70
CA TYR A 179 -4.84 -15.52 11.78
C TYR A 179 -6.24 -15.92 12.20
N GLN A 180 -7.21 -15.80 11.29
CA GLN A 180 -8.63 -16.11 11.56
C GLN A 180 -9.18 -15.43 12.83
N GLY A 181 -8.78 -14.18 13.07
CA GLY A 181 -9.22 -13.38 14.22
C GLY A 181 -8.48 -13.67 15.54
N GLN A 182 -7.55 -14.62 15.56
CA GLN A 182 -6.75 -14.94 16.75
C GLN A 182 -5.34 -14.38 16.64
N LEU A 183 -4.83 -13.81 17.74
CA LEU A 183 -3.43 -13.44 17.87
C LEU A 183 -2.63 -14.68 18.30
N ILE A 184 -1.75 -15.15 17.43
CA ILE A 184 -0.91 -16.33 17.65
C ILE A 184 0.53 -16.07 17.19
N SER A 185 1.44 -17.00 17.50
CA SER A 185 2.83 -16.89 17.03
C SER A 185 2.90 -16.93 15.50
N GLY A 186 3.86 -16.23 14.91
CA GLY A 186 4.03 -16.19 13.45
C GLY A 186 4.23 -17.58 12.83
N ARG A 187 5.02 -18.44 13.50
CA ARG A 187 5.21 -19.85 13.10
C ARG A 187 3.92 -20.64 13.06
N GLU A 188 3.08 -20.48 14.08
CA GLU A 188 1.79 -21.17 14.16
C GLU A 188 0.83 -20.65 13.10
N ALA A 189 0.77 -19.34 12.87
CA ALA A 189 -0.04 -18.74 11.81
C ALA A 189 0.35 -19.26 10.42
N LEU A 190 1.65 -19.30 10.10
CA LEU A 190 2.15 -19.88 8.85
C LEU A 190 1.73 -21.34 8.72
N THR A 191 1.95 -22.14 9.77
CA THR A 191 1.63 -23.58 9.76
C THR A 191 0.13 -23.81 9.53
N ARG A 192 -0.74 -23.09 10.25
CA ARG A 192 -2.20 -23.19 10.08
C ARG A 192 -2.69 -22.71 8.71
N ALA A 193 -1.94 -21.82 8.05
CA ALA A 193 -2.19 -21.36 6.69
C ALA A 193 -1.58 -22.28 5.60
N GLY A 194 -0.93 -23.39 5.99
CA GLY A 194 -0.25 -24.29 5.05
C GLY A 194 1.00 -23.66 4.42
N LEU A 195 1.72 -22.83 5.18
CA LEU A 195 2.96 -22.14 4.80
C LEU A 195 4.10 -22.56 5.71
N HIS A 196 5.34 -22.44 5.22
CA HIS A 196 6.55 -22.79 5.94
C HIS A 196 7.47 -21.57 6.09
N PRO A 197 8.07 -21.33 7.26
CA PRO A 197 9.04 -20.26 7.45
C PRO A 197 10.15 -20.24 6.39
N LEU A 198 10.50 -19.05 5.91
CA LEU A 198 11.60 -18.87 4.96
C LEU A 198 12.95 -18.84 5.68
N VAL A 199 13.95 -19.44 5.02
CA VAL A 199 15.36 -19.16 5.29
C VAL A 199 15.82 -18.11 4.28
N LEU A 200 16.12 -16.91 4.77
CA LEU A 200 16.53 -15.77 3.95
C LEU A 200 17.90 -16.03 3.31
N GLN A 201 18.01 -15.69 2.04
CA GLN A 201 19.23 -15.77 1.24
C GLN A 201 19.94 -14.42 1.19
N PRO A 202 21.18 -14.35 0.65
CA PRO A 202 21.91 -13.09 0.55
C PRO A 202 21.06 -11.97 -0.09
N LYS A 203 21.10 -10.79 0.52
CA LYS A 203 20.33 -9.57 0.19
C LYS A 203 18.82 -9.64 0.46
N GLU A 204 18.25 -10.78 0.86
CA GLU A 204 16.81 -10.89 1.08
C GLU A 204 16.32 -10.15 2.34
N GLY A 205 17.15 -10.05 3.38
CA GLY A 205 16.82 -9.28 4.59
C GLY A 205 16.66 -7.79 4.29
N LEU A 206 17.72 -7.16 3.78
CA LEU A 206 17.67 -5.75 3.34
C LEU A 206 16.66 -5.56 2.21
N GLY A 207 16.64 -6.48 1.25
CA GLY A 207 15.73 -6.47 0.12
C GLY A 207 14.27 -6.53 0.54
N LEU A 208 13.92 -7.16 1.67
CA LEU A 208 12.56 -7.13 2.19
C LEU A 208 12.23 -5.80 2.86
N ILE A 209 13.12 -5.26 3.69
CA ILE A 209 12.79 -4.15 4.60
C ILE A 209 13.09 -2.75 4.05
N SER A 210 14.00 -2.63 3.08
CA SER A 210 14.39 -1.33 2.50
C SER A 210 13.39 -0.90 1.42
N ALA A 211 12.25 -0.37 1.85
CA ALA A 211 11.24 0.24 1.00
C ALA A 211 10.30 1.15 1.79
N ASN A 212 9.61 2.06 1.09
CA ASN A 212 8.60 2.95 1.67
C ASN A 212 7.18 2.35 1.58
N ALA A 213 7.04 1.03 1.72
CA ALA A 213 5.77 0.35 1.49
C ALA A 213 4.71 0.64 2.57
N HIS A 214 5.10 0.93 3.81
CA HIS A 214 4.17 1.38 4.84
C HIS A 214 3.67 2.79 4.52
N SER A 215 4.57 3.70 4.18
CA SER A 215 4.24 5.08 3.80
C SER A 215 3.35 5.14 2.56
N VAL A 216 3.66 4.35 1.53
CA VAL A 216 2.84 4.25 0.30
C VAL A 216 1.47 3.64 0.60
N GLY A 217 1.41 2.52 1.32
CA GLY A 217 0.15 1.83 1.64
C GLY A 217 -0.77 2.71 2.49
N SER A 218 -0.24 3.28 3.58
CA SER A 218 -0.99 4.18 4.46
C SER A 218 -1.41 5.47 3.74
N GLY A 219 -0.54 6.03 2.89
CA GLY A 219 -0.85 7.20 2.08
C GLY A 219 -1.97 6.95 1.08
N ALA A 220 -1.99 5.79 0.42
CA ALA A 220 -3.07 5.40 -0.48
C ALA A 220 -4.42 5.34 0.27
N LEU A 221 -4.46 4.69 1.43
CA LEU A 221 -5.69 4.63 2.25
C LEU A 221 -6.14 6.02 2.70
N ALA A 222 -5.23 6.85 3.18
CA ALA A 222 -5.54 8.22 3.60
C ALA A 222 -6.10 9.07 2.44
N ILE A 223 -5.52 8.97 1.25
CA ILE A 223 -6.03 9.69 0.06
C ILE A 223 -7.41 9.17 -0.34
N TYR A 224 -7.62 7.84 -0.32
CA TYR A 224 -8.93 7.27 -0.62
C TYR A 224 -9.99 7.79 0.36
N GLU A 225 -9.72 7.71 1.67
CA GLU A 225 -10.63 8.17 2.71
C GLU A 225 -10.89 9.68 2.61
N ALA A 226 -9.87 10.50 2.35
CA ALA A 226 -10.03 11.93 2.13
C ALA A 226 -10.95 12.25 0.93
N ARG A 227 -10.85 11.49 -0.18
CA ARG A 227 -11.77 11.63 -1.32
C ARG A 227 -13.20 11.30 -0.92
N GLN A 228 -13.42 10.25 -0.14
CA GLN A 228 -14.76 9.91 0.37
C GLN A 228 -15.33 11.01 1.27
N LEU A 229 -14.51 11.56 2.16
CA LEU A 229 -14.92 12.64 3.06
C LEU A 229 -15.29 13.92 2.31
N ILE A 230 -14.54 14.29 1.26
CA ILE A 230 -14.87 15.45 0.41
C ILE A 230 -16.23 15.25 -0.26
N MET A 231 -16.51 14.07 -0.81
CA MET A 231 -17.82 13.78 -1.43
C MET A 231 -18.96 13.88 -0.41
N GLY A 232 -18.79 13.32 0.79
CA GLY A 232 -19.78 13.44 1.86
C GLY A 232 -19.99 14.90 2.32
N PHE A 233 -18.91 15.68 2.39
CA PHE A 233 -18.98 17.09 2.71
C PHE A 233 -19.75 17.89 1.64
N GLU A 234 -19.51 17.61 0.35
CA GLU A 234 -20.24 18.24 -0.75
C GLU A 234 -21.74 17.90 -0.73
N GLN A 235 -22.11 16.67 -0.37
CA GLN A 235 -23.50 16.26 -0.19
C GLN A 235 -24.17 17.01 0.99
N ALA A 236 -23.49 17.08 2.13
CA ALA A 236 -23.97 17.83 3.29
C ALA A 236 -24.11 19.33 3.00
N ALA A 237 -23.15 19.90 2.26
CA ALA A 237 -23.20 21.29 1.80
C ALA A 237 -24.38 21.52 0.86
N THR A 238 -24.65 20.59 -0.08
CA THR A 238 -25.80 20.65 -0.98
C THR A 238 -27.11 20.71 -0.19
N LEU A 239 -27.32 19.79 0.76
CA LEU A 239 -28.52 19.77 1.59
C LEU A 239 -28.68 21.07 2.41
N SER A 240 -27.57 21.59 2.94
CA SER A 240 -27.57 22.86 3.67
C SER A 240 -27.94 24.03 2.76
N MET A 241 -27.39 24.07 1.54
CA MET A 241 -27.70 25.09 0.55
C MET A 241 -29.17 25.09 0.17
N GLU A 242 -29.80 23.92 0.03
CA GLU A 242 -31.24 23.81 -0.20
C GLU A 242 -32.06 24.28 1.00
N ALA A 243 -31.73 23.80 2.20
CA ALA A 243 -32.45 24.13 3.43
C ALA A 243 -32.45 25.65 3.73
N PHE A 244 -31.31 26.32 3.48
CA PHE A 244 -31.15 27.76 3.68
C PHE A 244 -31.49 28.61 2.44
N ARG A 245 -31.92 27.99 1.34
CA ARG A 245 -32.20 28.68 0.05
C ARG A 245 -31.02 29.54 -0.42
N ALA A 246 -29.83 28.95 -0.42
CA ALA A 246 -28.59 29.65 -0.74
C ALA A 246 -28.58 30.22 -2.17
N ASN A 247 -27.88 31.34 -2.37
CA ASN A 247 -27.70 31.94 -3.69
C ASN A 247 -26.75 31.10 -4.56
N LEU A 248 -27.28 30.49 -5.62
CA LEU A 248 -26.53 29.59 -6.49
C LEU A 248 -25.60 30.29 -7.50
N ASN A 249 -25.69 31.62 -7.67
CA ASN A 249 -24.81 32.38 -8.57
C ASN A 249 -23.32 32.29 -8.18
N ILE A 250 -23.04 31.99 -6.91
CA ILE A 250 -21.66 31.75 -6.43
C ILE A 250 -21.02 30.51 -7.06
N LEU A 251 -21.83 29.56 -7.55
CA LEU A 251 -21.38 28.32 -8.20
C LEU A 251 -21.35 28.44 -9.74
N HIS A 252 -21.74 29.59 -10.29
CA HIS A 252 -21.82 29.81 -11.73
C HIS A 252 -20.47 29.52 -12.40
N PRO A 253 -20.42 28.79 -13.55
CA PRO A 253 -19.17 28.43 -14.20
C PRO A 253 -18.21 29.59 -14.43
N HIS A 254 -18.71 30.76 -14.88
CA HIS A 254 -17.87 31.95 -15.06
C HIS A 254 -17.29 32.50 -13.74
N SER A 255 -18.07 32.52 -12.66
CA SER A 255 -17.61 32.98 -11.34
C SER A 255 -16.50 32.07 -10.80
N ILE A 256 -16.65 30.76 -10.97
CA ILE A 256 -15.67 29.77 -10.53
C ILE A 256 -14.42 29.80 -11.42
N ALA A 257 -14.59 29.95 -12.75
CA ALA A 257 -13.50 30.02 -13.71
C ALA A 257 -12.61 31.26 -13.56
N ALA A 258 -13.08 32.31 -12.85
CA ALA A 258 -12.24 33.44 -12.48
C ALA A 258 -11.04 33.04 -11.60
N ARG A 259 -11.08 31.85 -10.98
CA ARG A 259 -9.97 31.27 -10.22
C ARG A 259 -9.43 30.01 -10.90
N ARG A 260 -8.11 29.87 -10.91
CA ARG A 260 -7.38 28.79 -11.60
C ARG A 260 -7.32 27.44 -10.85
N PHE A 261 -8.09 27.27 -9.78
CA PHE A 261 -7.98 26.08 -8.92
C PHE A 261 -8.88 24.96 -9.41
N ASN A 262 -8.28 23.86 -9.89
CA ASN A 262 -9.00 22.70 -10.42
C ASN A 262 -9.96 22.09 -9.41
N GLY A 263 -9.55 21.95 -8.14
CA GLY A 263 -10.41 21.41 -7.07
C GLY A 263 -11.68 22.26 -6.87
N GLN A 264 -11.56 23.59 -6.89
CA GLN A 264 -12.72 24.48 -6.79
C GLN A 264 -13.68 24.31 -7.98
N GLN A 265 -13.13 24.18 -9.19
CA GLN A 265 -13.93 23.93 -10.39
C GLN A 265 -14.67 22.58 -10.33
N GLN A 266 -14.00 21.54 -9.82
CA GLN A 266 -14.58 20.21 -9.66
C GLN A 266 -15.70 20.21 -8.62
N SER A 267 -15.45 20.73 -7.41
CA SER A 267 -16.46 20.81 -6.35
C SER A 267 -17.68 21.62 -6.78
N ALA A 268 -17.48 22.76 -7.46
CA ALA A 268 -18.60 23.55 -7.97
C ALA A 268 -19.43 22.80 -9.02
N ARG A 269 -18.79 21.97 -9.87
CA ARG A 269 -19.52 21.11 -10.82
C ARG A 269 -20.36 20.07 -10.09
N HIS A 270 -19.79 19.40 -9.07
CA HIS A 270 -20.52 18.40 -8.29
C HIS A 270 -21.72 19.02 -7.56
N LEU A 271 -21.52 20.12 -6.84
CA LEU A 271 -22.59 20.83 -6.13
C LEU A 271 -23.72 21.24 -7.09
N ARG A 272 -23.39 21.84 -8.24
CA ARG A 272 -24.41 22.17 -9.26
C ARG A 272 -25.15 20.96 -9.78
N SER A 273 -24.45 19.84 -10.01
CA SER A 273 -25.08 18.62 -10.52
C SER A 273 -26.07 18.02 -9.53
N MET A 274 -25.79 18.11 -8.22
CA MET A 274 -26.69 17.64 -7.17
C MET A 274 -27.87 18.59 -6.93
N LEU A 275 -27.67 19.90 -7.10
CA LEU A 275 -28.72 20.92 -6.96
C LEU A 275 -29.63 21.03 -8.20
N PHE A 276 -29.25 20.46 -9.34
CA PHE A 276 -30.01 20.53 -10.58
C PHE A 276 -31.32 19.74 -10.45
N GLY A 277 -32.45 20.40 -10.72
CA GLY A 277 -33.79 19.78 -10.62
C GLY A 277 -34.41 19.85 -9.22
N SER A 278 -33.74 20.47 -8.25
CA SER A 278 -34.38 20.81 -6.97
C SER A 278 -35.50 21.83 -7.20
N ASP A 279 -36.71 21.57 -6.68
CA ASP A 279 -37.84 22.51 -6.76
C ASP A 279 -37.49 23.90 -6.20
N TYR A 280 -36.55 23.94 -5.25
CA TYR A 280 -36.03 25.18 -4.65
C TYR A 280 -35.02 25.93 -5.53
N SER A 281 -34.45 25.29 -6.55
CA SER A 281 -33.56 25.93 -7.54
C SER A 281 -34.31 26.66 -8.66
N SER A 282 -35.58 26.28 -8.88
CA SER A 282 -36.42 26.75 -9.99
C SER A 282 -37.17 28.07 -9.72
N GLN A 283 -37.25 28.50 -8.46
CA GLN A 283 -37.85 29.77 -8.10
C GLN A 283 -36.79 30.87 -8.18
N GLY A 284 -36.80 31.59 -9.30
CA GLY A 284 -35.87 32.65 -9.64
C GLY A 284 -35.55 33.58 -8.47
N TRP A 285 -34.26 33.89 -8.33
CA TRP A 285 -33.77 34.95 -7.48
C TRP A 285 -34.32 36.32 -7.96
N PRO A 286 -34.71 37.24 -7.05
CA PRO A 286 -34.61 37.15 -5.60
C PRO A 286 -35.96 36.81 -4.96
N ALA A 287 -36.03 35.68 -4.25
CA ALA A 287 -36.90 35.62 -3.08
C ALA A 287 -36.24 36.46 -1.99
N THR A 288 -36.51 37.76 -1.99
CA THR A 288 -36.15 38.64 -0.87
C THR A 288 -36.69 38.02 0.41
N CYS A 289 -35.80 37.64 1.33
CA CYS A 289 -36.17 37.44 2.72
C CYS A 289 -36.67 38.80 3.24
N LYS A 290 -37.98 39.04 3.15
CA LYS A 290 -38.62 40.08 3.95
C LYS A 290 -38.65 39.54 5.36
N ILE A 291 -37.67 39.93 6.16
CA ILE A 291 -37.74 39.83 7.62
C ILE A 291 -39.04 40.51 8.03
N ARG A 292 -39.99 39.73 8.56
CA ARG A 292 -41.14 40.22 9.32
C ARG A 292 -40.88 39.90 10.79
#